data_AF-A0A815LZM4-F1
#
_entry.id   AF-A0A815LZM4-F1
#
_cell.length_a   1.000
_cell.length_b   1.000
_cell.length_c   1.000
_cell.angle_alpha   90.00
_cell.angle_beta   90.00
_cell.angle_gamma   90.00
#
_symmetry.space_group_name_H-M   'P 1'
#
loop_
_entity.id
_entity.type
_entity.pdbx_description
1 polymer ?
#
loop_
_entity_poly.entity_id
_entity_poly.type
_entity_poly.pdbx_seq_one_letter_code
_entity_poly.pdbx_strand_id
1 'polypeptide(L)'
;MEYSFEEITRTLLSRTPLPSLLAPPPTDHSKRVSSTPWNQTVHNEILQLQKNSTTPLFAIASLHLFNDDIGSCHDIVEKHSGHDIADYLHYLLHRREGDYWNAKWWIRQLKSQEFKSVYLSEKYNLFGNQKNTDDLSNSAQLGEAHKRAQTFVDRCEQAERQEDEEEKNLLKQMQWDEMKTVFGFARR
;
A
#
# COMPACT_ATOMS: atom_id res chain seq x y z
N MET A 1 -2.20 -26.85 9.64
CA MET A 1 -2.58 -26.02 10.79
C MET A 1 -3.16 -24.77 10.16
N GLU A 2 -4.48 -24.57 10.23
CA GLU A 2 -5.10 -23.37 9.66
C GLU A 2 -4.73 -22.18 10.54
N TYR A 3 -4.11 -21.16 9.96
CA TYR A 3 -3.80 -19.95 10.70
C TYR A 3 -5.03 -19.03 10.76
N SER A 4 -5.28 -18.46 11.94
CA SER A 4 -6.31 -17.43 12.10
C SER A 4 -5.90 -16.12 11.41
N PHE A 5 -6.90 -15.26 11.14
CA PHE A 5 -6.69 -13.91 10.61
C PHE A 5 -5.65 -13.11 11.43
N GLU A 6 -5.71 -13.21 12.76
CA GLU A 6 -4.79 -12.50 13.65
C GLU A 6 -3.37 -13.07 13.62
N GLU A 7 -3.21 -14.39 13.40
CA GLU A 7 -1.89 -15.00 13.25
C GLU A 7 -1.23 -14.61 11.93
N ILE A 8 -1.96 -14.65 10.83
CA ILE A 8 -1.47 -14.21 9.51
C ILE A 8 -1.10 -12.73 9.55
N THR A 9 -1.98 -11.91 10.13
CA THR A 9 -1.73 -10.47 10.31
C THR A 9 -0.46 -10.24 11.12
N ARG A 10 -0.30 -10.91 12.26
CA ARG A 10 0.89 -10.76 13.10
C ARG A 10 2.16 -11.14 12.35
N THR A 11 2.17 -12.29 11.68
CA THR A 11 3.32 -12.77 10.89
C THR A 11 3.73 -11.77 9.81
N LEU A 12 2.75 -11.24 9.07
CA LEU A 12 3.02 -10.29 7.99
C LEU A 12 3.46 -8.92 8.51
N LEU A 13 2.86 -8.44 9.60
CA LEU A 13 3.21 -7.13 10.17
C LEU A 13 4.55 -7.11 10.91
N SER A 14 5.02 -8.26 11.41
CA SER A 14 6.30 -8.39 12.10
C SER A 14 7.48 -8.70 11.18
N ARG A 15 7.29 -8.68 9.86
CA ARG A 15 8.33 -9.09 8.90
C ARG A 15 9.56 -8.19 8.98
N THR A 16 10.73 -8.83 8.91
CA THR A 16 12.04 -8.18 8.82
C THR A 16 12.88 -8.91 7.76
N PRO A 17 13.54 -8.19 6.83
CA PRO A 17 13.48 -6.74 6.61
C PRO A 17 12.12 -6.27 6.06
N LEU A 18 11.91 -4.94 6.10
CA LEU A 18 10.75 -4.33 5.45
C LEU A 18 10.73 -4.63 3.94
N PRO A 19 9.54 -4.63 3.30
CA PRO A 19 9.48 -4.70 1.85
C PRO A 19 10.28 -3.60 1.18
N SER A 20 10.88 -3.95 0.03
CA SER A 20 11.39 -2.98 -0.92
C SER A 20 10.26 -2.07 -1.42
N LEU A 21 10.63 -0.93 -2.02
CA LEU A 21 9.65 -0.03 -2.64
C LEU A 21 8.87 -0.78 -3.72
N LEU A 22 9.59 -1.49 -4.59
CA LEU A 22 9.02 -2.38 -5.59
C LEU A 22 8.76 -3.77 -5.04
N ALA A 23 7.60 -4.33 -5.37
CA ALA A 23 7.36 -5.76 -5.29
C ALA A 23 8.07 -6.46 -6.48
N PRO A 24 8.48 -7.72 -6.32
CA PRO A 24 9.08 -8.48 -7.41
C PRO A 24 8.06 -8.67 -8.54
N PRO A 25 8.49 -8.68 -9.82
CA PRO A 25 7.57 -8.87 -10.94
C PRO A 25 6.87 -10.24 -10.87
N PRO A 26 5.60 -10.34 -11.31
CA PRO A 26 4.84 -11.59 -11.23
C PRO A 26 5.43 -12.76 -12.02
N THR A 27 6.13 -12.49 -13.12
CA THR A 27 6.40 -13.47 -14.20
C THR A 27 7.74 -14.18 -14.15
N ASP A 28 8.57 -13.96 -13.12
CA ASP A 28 9.85 -14.66 -13.00
C ASP A 28 10.04 -15.27 -11.61
N HIS A 29 9.35 -16.39 -11.38
CA HIS A 29 9.57 -17.23 -10.20
C HIS A 29 11.02 -17.74 -10.09
N SER A 30 11.81 -17.72 -11.18
CA SER A 30 13.21 -18.19 -11.22
C SER A 30 14.24 -17.13 -10.83
N LYS A 31 13.87 -15.84 -10.89
CA LYS A 31 14.65 -14.72 -10.33
C LYS A 31 14.16 -14.25 -8.97
N ARG A 32 13.24 -14.99 -8.35
CA ARG A 32 12.96 -14.85 -6.91
C ARG A 32 14.23 -15.21 -6.14
N VAL A 33 15.06 -14.21 -5.90
CA VAL A 33 16.18 -14.31 -4.97
C VAL A 33 15.61 -14.86 -3.65
N SER A 34 16.35 -15.72 -2.96
CA SER A 34 15.88 -16.38 -1.71
C SER A 34 15.51 -15.40 -0.56
N SER A 35 15.58 -14.10 -0.81
CA SER A 35 15.16 -12.97 0.03
C SER A 35 13.80 -12.36 -0.38
N THR A 36 13.09 -12.97 -1.33
CA THR A 36 11.80 -12.45 -1.79
C THR A 36 10.79 -12.53 -0.65
N PRO A 37 10.06 -11.45 -0.32
CA PRO A 37 9.23 -11.47 0.88
C PRO A 37 7.91 -12.23 0.76
N TRP A 38 7.58 -12.67 -0.45
CA TRP A 38 6.42 -13.49 -0.70
C TRP A 38 6.60 -14.88 -0.11
N ASN A 39 5.56 -15.37 0.54
CA ASN A 39 5.51 -16.69 1.14
C ASN A 39 4.30 -17.48 0.61
N GLN A 40 4.55 -18.62 -0.05
CA GLN A 40 3.51 -19.49 -0.61
C GLN A 40 2.57 -20.05 0.47
N THR A 41 3.11 -20.41 1.63
CA THR A 41 2.30 -20.92 2.75
C THR A 41 1.35 -19.83 3.22
N VAL A 42 1.84 -18.62 3.44
CA VAL A 42 1.00 -17.48 3.83
C VAL A 42 -0.05 -17.16 2.76
N HIS A 43 0.32 -17.20 1.47
CA HIS A 43 -0.63 -17.04 0.37
C HIS A 43 -1.79 -18.06 0.47
N ASN A 44 -1.47 -19.34 0.65
CA ASN A 44 -2.49 -20.38 0.75
C ASN A 44 -3.41 -20.16 1.95
N GLU A 45 -2.86 -19.73 3.08
CA GLU A 45 -3.64 -19.43 4.29
C GLU A 45 -4.56 -18.21 4.08
N ILE A 46 -4.10 -17.16 3.39
CA ILE A 46 -4.95 -16.02 3.01
C ILE A 46 -6.09 -16.49 2.08
N LEU A 47 -5.83 -17.39 1.13
CA LEU A 47 -6.88 -17.96 0.28
C LEU A 47 -7.92 -18.76 1.08
N GLN A 48 -7.52 -19.44 2.16
CA GLN A 48 -8.50 -20.09 3.04
C GLN A 48 -9.30 -19.07 3.84
N LEU A 49 -8.68 -18.02 4.37
CA LEU A 49 -9.40 -16.91 5.01
C LEU A 49 -10.43 -16.29 4.06
N GLN A 50 -10.10 -16.11 2.79
CA GLN A 50 -11.02 -15.54 1.81
C GLN A 50 -12.27 -16.39 1.60
N LYS A 51 -12.14 -17.72 1.67
CA LYS A 51 -13.29 -18.63 1.61
C LYS A 51 -14.15 -18.54 2.87
N ASN A 52 -13.53 -18.21 4.00
CA ASN A 52 -14.21 -17.99 5.28
C ASN A 52 -14.79 -16.57 5.32
N SER A 53 -16.05 -16.42 4.91
CA SER A 53 -16.73 -15.15 4.59
C SER A 53 -16.90 -14.12 5.73
N THR A 54 -16.26 -14.32 6.88
CA THR A 54 -16.34 -13.42 8.05
C THR A 54 -15.22 -12.38 8.07
N THR A 55 -14.15 -12.56 7.28
CA THR A 55 -13.05 -11.60 7.22
C THR A 55 -13.39 -10.48 6.23
N PRO A 56 -13.19 -9.19 6.59
CA PRO A 56 -13.39 -8.09 5.65
C PRO A 56 -12.57 -8.26 4.36
N LEU A 57 -13.22 -8.12 3.21
CA LEU A 57 -12.61 -8.41 1.91
C LEU A 57 -11.37 -7.56 1.63
N PHE A 58 -11.39 -6.28 1.99
CA PHE A 58 -10.24 -5.40 1.76
C PHE A 58 -9.11 -5.63 2.76
N ALA A 59 -9.41 -6.20 3.94
CA ALA A 59 -8.38 -6.71 4.83
C ALA A 59 -7.66 -7.89 4.17
N ILE A 60 -8.38 -8.82 3.53
CA ILE A 60 -7.79 -9.92 2.76
C ILE A 60 -6.90 -9.38 1.62
N ALA A 61 -7.39 -8.43 0.82
CA ALA A 61 -6.58 -7.79 -0.23
C ALA A 61 -5.29 -7.16 0.33
N SER A 62 -5.38 -6.49 1.48
CA SER A 62 -4.21 -5.92 2.16
C SER A 62 -3.22 -6.99 2.62
N LEU A 63 -3.69 -8.16 3.09
CA LEU A 63 -2.82 -9.27 3.46
C LEU A 63 -2.04 -9.82 2.26
N HIS A 64 -2.69 -9.94 1.09
CA HIS A 64 -1.99 -10.27 -0.15
C HIS A 64 -0.91 -9.24 -0.47
N LEU A 65 -1.24 -7.95 -0.38
CA LEU A 65 -0.28 -6.88 -0.60
C LEU A 65 0.91 -6.93 0.40
N PHE A 66 0.67 -7.22 1.68
CA PHE A 66 1.75 -7.41 2.67
C PHE A 66 2.63 -8.62 2.38
N ASN A 67 2.08 -9.65 1.73
CA ASN A 67 2.82 -10.84 1.27
C ASN A 67 3.46 -10.63 -0.10
N ASP A 68 3.54 -9.41 -0.62
CA ASP A 68 4.05 -9.08 -1.97
C ASP A 68 3.32 -9.85 -3.10
N ASP A 69 2.07 -10.23 -2.85
CA ASP A 69 1.19 -10.90 -3.80
C ASP A 69 0.30 -9.88 -4.51
N ILE A 70 0.91 -9.15 -5.44
CA ILE A 70 0.29 -8.05 -6.18
C ILE A 70 -0.92 -8.55 -6.99
N GLY A 71 -0.80 -9.70 -7.64
CA GLY A 71 -1.86 -10.26 -8.49
C GLY A 71 -3.14 -10.55 -7.70
N SER A 72 -3.03 -11.25 -6.57
CA SER A 72 -4.21 -11.58 -5.76
C SER A 72 -4.84 -10.33 -5.10
N CYS A 73 -4.02 -9.35 -4.71
CA CYS A 73 -4.54 -8.06 -4.25
C CYS A 73 -5.32 -7.36 -5.37
N HIS A 74 -4.72 -7.23 -6.55
CA HIS A 74 -5.31 -6.59 -7.73
C HIS A 74 -6.62 -7.26 -8.14
N ASP A 75 -6.68 -8.59 -8.22
CA ASP A 75 -7.89 -9.34 -8.58
C ASP A 75 -9.07 -9.09 -7.64
N ILE A 76 -8.81 -8.81 -6.36
CA ILE A 76 -9.84 -8.43 -5.40
C ILE A 76 -10.26 -6.98 -5.66
N VAL A 77 -9.32 -6.04 -5.70
CA VAL A 77 -9.68 -4.61 -5.75
C VAL A 77 -10.25 -4.18 -7.10
N GLU A 78 -9.87 -4.83 -8.20
CA GLU A 78 -10.41 -4.61 -9.55
C GLU A 78 -11.92 -4.84 -9.61
N LYS A 79 -12.43 -5.86 -8.91
CA LYS A 79 -13.86 -6.18 -8.87
C LYS A 79 -14.69 -5.18 -8.06
N HIS A 80 -14.02 -4.27 -7.35
CA HIS A 80 -14.63 -3.35 -6.40
C HIS A 80 -14.18 -1.89 -6.63
N SER A 81 -13.71 -1.56 -7.82
CA SER A 81 -13.36 -0.18 -8.19
C SER A 81 -14.52 0.79 -7.96
N GLY A 82 -14.19 1.99 -7.49
CA GLY A 82 -15.14 3.00 -7.02
C GLY A 82 -15.47 2.89 -5.53
N HIS A 83 -15.02 1.84 -4.84
CA HIS A 83 -15.02 1.79 -3.37
C HIS A 83 -13.75 2.44 -2.82
N ASP A 84 -13.89 3.39 -1.89
CA ASP A 84 -12.78 4.21 -1.38
C ASP A 84 -11.53 3.40 -0.96
N ILE A 85 -11.72 2.31 -0.22
CA ILE A 85 -10.60 1.44 0.21
C ILE A 85 -10.04 0.60 -0.94
N ALA A 86 -10.86 0.16 -1.89
CA ALA A 86 -10.38 -0.60 -3.04
C ALA A 86 -9.51 0.29 -3.93
N ASP A 87 -9.97 1.51 -4.21
CA ASP A 87 -9.24 2.50 -5.00
C ASP A 87 -7.93 2.91 -4.29
N TYR A 88 -7.93 2.97 -2.95
CA TYR A 88 -6.70 3.23 -2.20
C TYR A 88 -5.73 2.05 -2.32
N LEU A 89 -6.20 0.82 -2.18
CA LEU A 89 -5.35 -0.35 -2.37
C LEU A 89 -4.81 -0.46 -3.80
N HIS A 90 -5.59 -0.07 -4.83
CA HIS A 90 -5.13 0.10 -6.21
C HIS A 90 -3.97 1.10 -6.33
N TYR A 91 -4.10 2.26 -5.69
CA TYR A 91 -3.01 3.23 -5.62
C TYR A 91 -1.74 2.62 -5.00
N LEU A 92 -1.86 1.95 -3.85
CA LEU A 92 -0.72 1.34 -3.17
C LEU A 92 -0.08 0.24 -4.00
N LEU A 93 -0.87 -0.67 -4.58
CA LEU A 93 -0.34 -1.81 -5.33
C LEU A 93 0.39 -1.35 -6.59
N HIS A 94 -0.12 -0.38 -7.36
CA HIS A 94 0.58 0.07 -8.57
C HIS A 94 1.85 0.84 -8.25
N ARG A 95 1.92 1.57 -7.13
CA ARG A 95 3.18 2.16 -6.67
C ARG A 95 4.22 1.08 -6.36
N ARG A 96 3.78 -0.03 -5.75
CA ARG A 96 4.65 -1.19 -5.48
C ARG A 96 5.00 -1.99 -6.74
N GLU A 97 4.15 -2.01 -7.76
CA GLU A 97 4.45 -2.64 -9.04
C GLU A 97 5.50 -1.86 -9.85
N GLY A 98 5.67 -0.57 -9.55
CA GLY A 98 6.47 0.36 -10.35
C GLY A 98 5.69 0.99 -11.50
N ASP A 99 4.39 0.74 -11.58
CA ASP A 99 3.47 1.46 -12.48
C ASP A 99 3.07 2.81 -11.86
N TYR A 100 4.05 3.71 -11.77
CA TYR A 100 3.89 5.02 -11.13
C TYR A 100 2.89 5.92 -11.84
N TRP A 101 2.74 5.75 -13.16
CA TRP A 101 1.75 6.51 -13.92
C TRP A 101 0.33 6.12 -13.48
N ASN A 102 0.06 4.82 -13.39
CA ASN A 102 -1.25 4.32 -12.99
C ASN A 102 -1.52 4.55 -11.49
N ALA A 103 -0.49 4.46 -10.64
CA ALA A 103 -0.59 4.89 -9.25
C ALA A 103 -1.09 6.34 -9.13
N LYS A 104 -0.53 7.27 -9.93
CA LYS A 104 -0.99 8.67 -9.95
C LYS A 104 -2.41 8.82 -10.52
N TRP A 105 -2.84 7.93 -11.41
CA TRP A 105 -4.22 7.90 -11.87
C TRP A 105 -5.19 7.55 -10.74
N TRP A 106 -4.87 6.51 -9.95
CA TRP A 106 -5.69 6.12 -8.80
C TRP A 106 -5.76 7.18 -7.71
N ILE A 107 -4.68 7.94 -7.45
CA ILE A 107 -4.72 9.09 -6.52
C ILE A 107 -5.88 10.05 -6.85
N ARG A 108 -6.14 10.30 -8.15
CA ARG A 108 -7.20 11.23 -8.59
C ARG A 108 -8.61 10.75 -8.25
N GLN A 109 -8.78 9.44 -8.03
CA GLN A 109 -10.06 8.86 -7.62
C GLN A 109 -10.29 9.02 -6.11
N LEU A 110 -9.23 9.11 -5.31
CA LEU A 110 -9.31 9.16 -3.84
C LEU A 110 -9.85 10.51 -3.35
N LYS A 111 -10.94 10.47 -2.59
CA LYS A 111 -11.57 11.67 -1.99
C LYS A 111 -11.95 11.48 -0.53
N SER A 112 -11.77 10.28 0.00
CA SER A 112 -12.23 9.88 1.32
C SER A 112 -11.54 10.65 2.45
N GLN A 113 -12.17 10.64 3.63
CA GLN A 113 -11.58 11.23 4.82
C GLN A 113 -10.34 10.45 5.26
N GLU A 114 -10.35 9.14 5.06
CA GLU A 114 -9.24 8.21 5.30
C GLU A 114 -8.01 8.63 4.48
N PHE A 115 -8.18 8.86 3.18
CA PHE A 115 -7.10 9.34 2.30
C PHE A 115 -6.52 10.67 2.77
N LYS A 116 -7.39 11.66 3.04
CA LYS A 116 -6.95 12.95 3.59
C LYS A 116 -6.23 12.79 4.93
N SER A 117 -6.72 11.94 5.82
CA SER A 117 -6.12 11.74 7.14
C SER A 117 -4.67 11.22 7.09
N VAL A 118 -4.35 10.39 6.09
CA VAL A 118 -2.99 9.92 5.88
C VAL A 118 -2.11 11.05 5.38
N TYR A 119 -2.50 11.67 4.27
CA TYR A 119 -1.64 12.62 3.56
C TYR A 119 -1.59 14.00 4.18
N LEU A 120 -2.56 14.41 5.00
CA LEU A 120 -2.50 15.65 5.75
C LEU A 120 -1.80 15.52 7.11
N SER A 121 -1.46 14.29 7.54
CA SER A 121 -0.68 14.10 8.76
C SER A 121 0.71 14.73 8.66
N GLU A 122 1.27 15.11 9.81
CA GLU A 122 2.58 15.78 9.90
C GLU A 122 3.70 14.96 9.22
N LYS A 123 3.57 13.64 9.25
CA LYS A 123 4.50 12.71 8.61
C LYS A 123 4.69 12.99 7.11
N TYR A 124 3.66 13.47 6.43
CA TYR A 124 3.70 13.74 4.99
C TYR A 124 3.97 15.21 4.67
N ASN A 125 4.29 16.05 5.66
CA ASN A 125 4.65 17.46 5.44
C ASN A 125 5.89 17.64 4.55
N LEU A 126 6.77 16.64 4.50
CA LEU A 126 7.96 16.61 3.63
C LEU A 126 7.65 16.43 2.13
N PHE A 127 6.39 16.18 1.79
CA PHE A 127 5.90 16.04 0.41
C PHE A 127 4.99 17.19 -0.04
N GLY A 128 4.71 18.14 0.86
CA GLY A 128 3.78 19.23 0.65
C GLY A 128 4.44 20.60 0.79
N ASN A 129 3.72 21.62 0.34
CA ASN A 129 4.20 23.01 0.46
C ASN A 129 3.67 23.68 1.74
N GLN A 130 2.55 23.20 2.29
CA GLN A 130 1.92 23.74 3.50
C GLN A 130 2.06 22.74 4.64
N LYS A 131 2.65 23.15 5.77
CA LYS A 131 2.84 22.27 6.94
C LYS A 131 1.61 22.17 7.85
N ASN A 132 0.75 23.20 7.85
CA ASN A 132 -0.51 23.23 8.57
C ASN A 132 -1.65 23.34 7.55
N THR A 133 -2.65 22.46 7.67
CA THR A 133 -3.78 22.37 6.74
C THR A 133 -5.15 22.50 7.43
N ASP A 134 -5.17 22.81 8.73
CA ASP A 134 -6.40 22.79 9.53
C ASP A 134 -7.35 23.94 9.16
N ASP A 135 -6.81 25.10 8.79
CA ASP A 135 -7.58 26.27 8.37
C ASP A 135 -8.01 26.24 6.89
N LEU A 136 -7.61 25.21 6.15
CA LEU A 136 -7.95 25.08 4.73
C LEU A 136 -9.40 24.62 4.55
N SER A 137 -10.04 25.11 3.48
CA SER A 137 -11.29 24.52 3.02
C SER A 137 -11.13 23.04 2.69
N ASN A 138 -12.20 22.25 2.78
CA ASN A 138 -12.18 20.83 2.43
C ASN A 138 -11.63 20.55 1.01
N SER A 139 -11.92 21.43 0.05
CA SER A 139 -11.39 21.31 -1.32
C SER A 139 -9.88 21.56 -1.41
N ALA A 140 -9.36 22.51 -0.62
CA ALA A 140 -7.94 22.80 -0.55
C ALA A 140 -7.18 21.69 0.20
N GLN A 141 -7.76 21.15 1.27
CA GLN A 141 -7.25 19.96 1.97
C GLN A 141 -7.14 18.76 1.04
N LEU A 142 -8.17 18.48 0.23
CA LEU A 142 -8.12 17.40 -0.76
C LEU A 142 -7.01 17.64 -1.79
N GLY A 143 -6.91 18.86 -2.32
CA GLY A 143 -5.86 19.23 -3.27
C GLY A 143 -4.44 19.07 -2.70
N GLU A 144 -4.23 19.41 -1.43
CA GLU A 144 -2.94 19.21 -0.75
C GLU A 144 -2.65 17.73 -0.50
N ALA A 145 -3.65 16.93 -0.10
CA ALA A 145 -3.51 15.49 0.05
C ALA A 145 -3.11 14.82 -1.28
N HIS A 146 -3.75 15.19 -2.40
CA HIS A 146 -3.37 14.71 -3.73
C HIS A 146 -1.94 15.07 -4.11
N LYS A 147 -1.52 16.32 -3.87
CA LYS A 147 -0.14 16.76 -4.15
C LYS A 147 0.86 15.92 -3.36
N ARG A 148 0.66 15.78 -2.04
CA ARG A 148 1.57 15.00 -1.19
C ARG A 148 1.66 13.54 -1.61
N ALA A 149 0.54 12.93 -1.98
CA ALA A 149 0.51 11.56 -2.50
C ALA A 149 1.24 11.42 -3.84
N GLN A 150 1.09 12.40 -4.75
CA GLN A 150 1.79 12.41 -6.04
C GLN A 150 3.29 12.59 -5.85
N THR A 151 3.71 13.55 -5.02
CA THR A 151 5.13 13.76 -4.67
C THR A 151 5.74 12.52 -4.03
N PHE A 152 4.98 11.77 -3.22
CA PHE A 152 5.47 10.51 -2.66
C PHE A 152 5.72 9.47 -3.76
N VAL A 153 4.83 9.34 -4.74
CA VAL A 153 5.06 8.48 -5.92
C VAL A 153 6.31 8.93 -6.68
N ASP A 154 6.45 10.22 -6.94
CA ASP A 154 7.61 10.78 -7.65
C ASP A 154 8.93 10.46 -6.95
N ARG A 155 8.96 10.56 -5.62
CA ARG A 155 10.14 10.23 -4.82
C ARG A 155 10.43 8.73 -4.81
N CYS A 156 9.42 7.87 -4.75
CA CYS A 156 9.61 6.43 -4.93
C CYS A 156 10.19 6.11 -6.32
N GLU A 157 9.64 6.69 -7.38
CA GLU A 157 10.13 6.52 -8.75
C GLU A 157 11.58 6.97 -8.91
N GLN A 158 11.91 8.13 -8.35
CA GLN A 158 13.27 8.67 -8.41
C GLN A 158 14.25 7.83 -7.59
N ALA A 159 13.87 7.40 -6.39
CA ALA A 159 14.75 6.62 -5.51
C ALA A 159 15.16 5.28 -6.14
N GLU A 160 14.30 4.64 -6.93
CA GLU A 160 14.66 3.41 -7.67
C GLU A 160 15.71 3.65 -8.77
N ARG A 161 15.87 4.89 -9.25
CA ARG A 161 16.88 5.26 -10.25
C ARG A 161 18.19 5.75 -9.65
N GLN A 162 18.23 6.00 -8.34
CA GLN A 162 19.35 6.64 -7.66
C GLN A 162 20.02 5.69 -6.65
N GLU A 163 21.29 5.95 -6.34
CA GLU A 163 22.05 5.23 -5.32
C GLU A 163 22.00 5.95 -3.96
N ASP A 164 20.82 6.47 -3.61
CA ASP A 164 20.57 7.09 -2.30
C ASP A 164 19.85 6.10 -1.38
N GLU A 165 20.63 5.36 -0.59
CA GLU A 165 20.08 4.35 0.33
C GLU A 165 19.36 4.96 1.53
N GLU A 166 19.70 6.17 1.96
CA GLU A 166 19.00 6.85 3.06
C GLU A 166 17.57 7.21 2.62
N GLU A 167 17.43 7.81 1.44
CA GLU A 167 16.16 8.14 0.83
C GLU A 167 15.31 6.87 0.60
N LYS A 168 15.89 5.81 0.04
CA LYS A 168 15.19 4.53 -0.15
C LYS A 168 14.67 3.97 1.16
N ASN A 169 15.48 3.98 2.23
CA ASN A 169 15.08 3.43 3.51
C ASN A 169 13.98 4.27 4.18
N LEU A 170 14.04 5.59 4.07
CA LEU A 170 12.98 6.49 4.49
C LEU A 170 11.66 6.15 3.76
N LEU A 171 11.68 6.10 2.43
CA LEU A 171 10.49 5.85 1.62
C LEU A 171 9.91 4.44 1.86
N LYS A 172 10.76 3.42 2.08
CA LYS A 172 10.31 2.06 2.47
C LYS A 172 9.54 2.08 3.78
N GLN A 173 10.06 2.77 4.79
CA GLN A 173 9.39 2.93 6.08
C GLN A 173 8.05 3.68 5.93
N MET A 174 8.04 4.76 5.15
CA MET A 174 6.82 5.54 4.89
C MET A 174 5.76 4.69 4.16
N GLN A 175 6.15 3.95 3.13
CA GLN A 175 5.27 3.03 2.40
C GLN A 175 4.70 1.95 3.33
N TRP A 176 5.55 1.35 4.18
CA TRP A 176 5.10 0.33 5.13
C TRP A 176 4.08 0.86 6.13
N ASP A 177 4.32 2.05 6.68
CA ASP A 177 3.41 2.67 7.62
C ASP A 177 2.10 3.12 6.96
N GLU A 178 2.14 3.56 5.70
CA GLU A 178 0.93 3.81 4.92
C GLU A 178 0.10 2.54 4.76
N MET A 179 0.72 1.44 4.33
CA MET A 179 0.04 0.16 4.14
C MET A 179 -0.60 -0.34 5.44
N LYS A 180 0.09 -0.20 6.58
CA LYS A 180 -0.49 -0.53 7.91
C LYS A 180 -1.69 0.36 8.25
N THR A 181 -1.63 1.64 7.93
CA THR A 181 -2.73 2.59 8.20
C THR A 181 -3.95 2.24 7.35
N VAL A 182 -3.75 2.00 6.06
CA VAL A 182 -4.83 1.59 5.12
C VAL A 182 -5.42 0.24 5.52
N PHE A 183 -4.61 -0.73 5.93
CA PHE A 183 -5.10 -1.98 6.50
C PHE A 183 -5.98 -1.76 7.74
N GLY A 184 -5.62 -0.80 8.60
CA GLY A 184 -6.43 -0.38 9.74
C GLY A 184 -7.81 0.17 9.37
N PHE A 185 -7.97 0.73 8.17
CA PHE A 185 -9.27 1.07 7.60
C PHE A 185 -9.97 -0.14 6.98
N ALA A 186 -9.22 -0.97 6.26
CA ALA A 186 -9.73 -2.12 5.51
C ALA A 186 -10.28 -3.27 6.39
N ARG A 187 -9.88 -3.32 7.66
CA ARG A 187 -10.30 -4.34 8.65
C ARG A 187 -11.50 -3.94 9.52
N ARG A 188 -12.09 -2.76 9.29
CA ARG A 188 -13.25 -2.27 10.04
C ARG A 188 -14.55 -2.78 9.45
#